data_AF-A0A2E1VSP5-F1
#
_entry.id   AF-A0A2E1VSP5-F1
#
_cell.length_a   1.000
_cell.length_b   1.000
_cell.length_c   1.000
_cell.angle_alpha   90.00
_cell.angle_beta   90.00
_cell.angle_gamma   90.00
#
_symmetry.space_group_name_H-M   'P 1'
#
loop_
_entity.id
_entity.type
_entity.pdbx_description
1 polymer ?
#
loop_
_entity_poly.entity_id
_entity_poly.type
_entity_poly.pdbx_seq_one_letter_code
_entity_poly.pdbx_strand_id
1 'polypeptide(L)'
;GDCDGDGAADLIIGAWTHSSAAPSAGCVRLYSGRTGEVLRQWTCKVPQETFGFDAIGIGDLDRDGRRDFLLTGAWSGVAGEKSGRVYVVAGEDMVSPGQP
;
A
#
# COMPACT_ATOMS: atom_id res chain seq x y z
N GLY A 1 10.83 5.49 0.56
CA GLY A 1 12.25 5.06 0.47
C GLY A 1 12.36 4.11 -0.71
N ASP A 2 13.56 3.88 -1.25
CA ASP A 2 13.79 3.02 -2.44
C ASP A 2 13.25 1.58 -2.31
N CYS A 3 12.15 1.27 -3.00
CA CYS A 3 11.47 -0.03 -2.99
C CYS A 3 11.65 -0.81 -4.29
N ASP A 4 12.01 -0.15 -5.40
CA ASP A 4 12.32 -0.79 -6.69
C ASP A 4 13.83 -1.01 -6.93
N GLY A 5 14.69 -0.49 -6.05
CA GLY A 5 16.14 -0.67 -6.09
C GLY A 5 16.85 0.26 -7.06
N ASP A 6 16.18 1.30 -7.57
CA ASP A 6 16.77 2.20 -8.54
C ASP A 6 17.75 3.23 -7.92
N GLY A 7 17.69 3.42 -6.59
CA GLY A 7 18.48 4.39 -5.81
C GLY A 7 17.73 5.68 -5.45
N ALA A 8 16.48 5.88 -5.88
CA ALA A 8 15.61 7.00 -5.55
C ALA A 8 14.56 6.60 -4.50
N ALA A 9 14.07 7.55 -3.72
CA ALA A 9 13.08 7.25 -2.70
C ALA A 9 11.65 7.18 -3.27
N ASP A 10 10.99 6.02 -3.13
CA ASP A 10 9.61 5.83 -3.56
C ASP A 10 8.55 6.39 -2.60
N LEU A 11 7.35 6.56 -3.13
CA LEU A 11 6.18 7.17 -2.47
C LEU A 11 5.05 6.16 -2.31
N ILE A 12 4.57 5.98 -1.08
CA ILE A 12 3.33 5.24 -0.80
C ILE A 12 2.20 6.22 -0.49
N ILE A 13 1.06 6.07 -1.18
CA ILE A 13 -0.05 7.01 -1.13
C ILE A 13 -1.35 6.25 -0.88
N GLY A 14 -2.05 6.60 0.19
CA GLY A 14 -3.39 6.13 0.50
C GLY A 14 -4.48 6.99 -0.12
N ALA A 15 -5.54 6.35 -0.61
CA ALA A 15 -6.76 6.99 -1.09
C ALA A 15 -7.96 6.28 -0.42
N TRP A 16 -8.15 6.56 0.86
CA TRP A 16 -9.06 5.82 1.74
C TRP A 16 -10.55 5.89 1.36
N THR A 17 -10.99 6.89 0.58
CA THR A 17 -12.37 6.99 0.06
C THR A 17 -12.53 6.39 -1.35
N HIS A 18 -11.48 5.83 -1.94
CA HIS A 18 -11.51 5.26 -3.28
C HIS A 18 -12.56 4.15 -3.38
N SER A 19 -13.38 4.20 -4.44
CA SER A 19 -14.60 3.40 -4.52
C SER A 19 -14.70 2.52 -5.78
N SER A 20 -13.58 2.28 -6.48
CA SER A 20 -13.60 1.55 -7.76
C SER A 20 -13.99 0.07 -7.63
N ALA A 21 -13.76 -0.56 -6.46
CA ALA A 21 -14.07 -1.97 -6.23
C ALA A 21 -15.20 -2.18 -5.22
N ALA A 22 -15.38 -1.26 -4.27
CA ALA A 22 -16.52 -1.21 -3.34
C ALA A 22 -16.62 0.21 -2.74
N PRO A 23 -17.82 0.67 -2.32
CA PRO A 23 -18.01 2.03 -1.79
C PRO A 23 -17.14 2.31 -0.56
N SER A 24 -16.37 3.39 -0.60
CA SER A 24 -15.44 3.80 0.47
C SER A 24 -14.52 2.68 0.97
N ALA A 25 -14.17 1.73 0.10
CA ALA A 25 -13.30 0.61 0.45
C ALA A 25 -11.83 1.06 0.58
N GLY A 26 -11.42 2.01 -0.24
CA GLY A 26 -10.06 2.57 -0.24
C GLY A 26 -9.08 1.82 -1.14
N CYS A 27 -7.97 2.48 -1.47
CA CYS A 27 -6.82 1.88 -2.14
C CYS A 27 -5.51 2.48 -1.63
N VAL A 28 -4.41 1.77 -1.82
CA VAL A 28 -3.04 2.26 -1.61
C VAL A 28 -2.23 2.02 -2.88
N ARG A 29 -1.41 2.98 -3.27
CA ARG A 29 -0.49 2.89 -4.41
C ARG A 29 0.93 3.18 -3.99
N LEU A 30 1.87 2.41 -4.52
CA LEU A 30 3.30 2.67 -4.46
C LEU A 30 3.74 3.23 -5.81
N TYR A 31 4.40 4.37 -5.80
CA TYR A 31 4.91 5.07 -6.97
C TYR A 31 6.43 5.15 -6.93
N SER A 32 7.07 4.94 -8.08
CA SER A 32 8.50 5.20 -8.23
C SER A 32 8.76 6.69 -8.00
N GLY A 33 9.71 6.99 -7.11
CA GLY A 33 10.15 8.36 -6.86
C GLY A 33 10.92 8.97 -8.04
N ARG A 34 11.41 8.12 -8.94
CA ARG A 34 12.17 8.52 -10.12
C ARG A 34 11.29 8.77 -11.34
N THR A 35 10.42 7.82 -11.67
CA THR A 35 9.63 7.86 -12.92
C THR A 35 8.21 8.38 -12.70
N GLY A 36 7.69 8.32 -11.47
CA GLY A 36 6.29 8.59 -11.17
C GLY A 36 5.34 7.47 -11.61
N GLU A 37 5.86 6.34 -12.10
CA GLU A 37 5.05 5.17 -12.48
C GLU A 37 4.53 4.43 -11.24
N VAL A 38 3.41 3.74 -11.40
CA VAL A 38 2.86 2.88 -10.34
C VAL A 38 3.67 1.59 -10.29
N LEU A 39 4.41 1.39 -9.21
CA LEU A 39 5.12 0.15 -8.92
C LEU A 39 4.15 -0.94 -8.43
N ARG A 40 3.17 -0.55 -7.61
CA ARG A 40 2.18 -1.46 -7.04
C ARG A 40 0.88 -0.76 -6.66
N GLN A 41 -0.23 -1.50 -6.70
CA GLN A 41 -1.52 -1.03 -6.23
C GLN A 41 -2.23 -2.12 -5.41
N TRP A 42 -2.70 -1.75 -4.23
CA TRP A 42 -3.60 -2.56 -3.41
C TRP A 42 -4.98 -1.91 -3.38
N THR A 43 -5.99 -2.62 -3.89
CA THR A 43 -7.38 -2.13 -3.93
C THR A 43 -8.25 -2.98 -3.00
N CYS A 44 -8.83 -2.37 -1.98
CA CYS A 44 -9.73 -3.07 -1.07
C CYS A 44 -11.08 -3.35 -1.73
N LYS A 45 -11.67 -4.49 -1.41
CA LYS A 45 -12.97 -4.95 -1.92
C LYS A 45 -14.05 -5.00 -0.84
N VAL A 46 -13.74 -4.56 0.37
CA VAL A 46 -14.66 -4.55 1.52
C VAL A 46 -15.26 -3.14 1.63
N PRO A 47 -16.59 -2.96 1.53
CA PRO A 47 -17.22 -1.66 1.69
C PRO A 47 -16.87 -1.01 3.03
N GLN A 48 -16.71 0.32 3.02
CA GLN A 48 -16.42 1.14 4.22
C GLN A 48 -15.16 0.76 5.00
N GLU A 49 -14.28 -0.09 4.45
CA GLU A 49 -13.02 -0.46 5.10
C GLU A 49 -12.11 0.75 5.32
N THR A 50 -12.22 1.77 4.45
CA THR A 50 -11.32 2.95 4.43
C THR A 50 -9.84 2.58 4.36
N PHE A 51 -9.53 1.54 3.59
CA PHE A 51 -8.18 1.01 3.43
C PHE A 51 -7.24 2.06 2.83
N GLY A 52 -6.06 2.20 3.44
CA GLY A 52 -5.12 3.26 3.11
C GLY A 52 -5.43 4.58 3.82
N PHE A 53 -6.04 4.52 5.02
CA PHE A 53 -6.18 5.70 5.88
C PHE A 53 -4.81 6.19 6.33
N ASP A 54 -3.99 5.28 6.84
CA ASP A 54 -2.55 5.41 6.98
C ASP A 54 -1.86 4.43 6.03
N ALA A 55 -0.75 4.86 5.45
CA ALA A 55 0.12 4.02 4.64
C ALA A 55 1.57 4.47 4.85
N ILE A 56 2.40 3.59 5.40
CA ILE A 56 3.81 3.87 5.69
C ILE A 56 4.69 2.68 5.35
N GLY A 57 5.95 2.96 4.99
CA GLY A 57 6.99 1.94 4.96
C GLY A 57 7.52 1.68 6.37
N ILE A 58 7.74 0.41 6.73
CA ILE A 58 8.21 -0.01 8.06
C ILE A 58 9.59 -0.66 8.06
N GLY A 59 10.26 -0.67 6.90
CA GLY A 59 11.55 -1.35 6.71
C GLY A 59 11.38 -2.80 6.30
N ASP A 60 12.49 -3.55 6.27
CA ASP A 60 12.51 -4.97 5.95
C ASP A 60 12.24 -5.79 7.23
N LEU A 61 10.98 -6.16 7.46
CA LEU A 61 10.55 -6.83 8.69
C LEU A 61 10.73 -8.35 8.58
N ASP A 62 10.52 -8.93 7.40
CA ASP A 62 10.63 -10.37 7.16
C ASP A 62 12.03 -10.84 6.72
N ARG A 63 12.95 -9.90 6.46
CA ARG A 63 14.37 -10.09 6.11
C ARG A 63 14.58 -10.67 4.72
N ASP A 64 13.71 -10.34 3.78
CA ASP A 64 13.85 -10.73 2.38
C ASP A 64 14.70 -9.73 1.56
N GLY A 65 15.13 -8.62 2.16
CA GLY A 65 15.89 -7.56 1.53
C GLY A 65 15.03 -6.46 0.90
N ARG A 66 13.71 -6.50 1.08
CA ARG A 66 12.73 -5.54 0.53
C ARG A 66 12.07 -4.76 1.66
N ARG A 67 11.49 -3.62 1.32
CA ARG A 67 10.74 -2.84 2.32
C ARG A 67 9.30 -3.31 2.40
N ASP A 68 8.86 -3.51 3.62
CA ASP A 68 7.49 -3.83 3.99
C ASP A 68 6.70 -2.57 4.36
N PHE A 69 5.39 -2.76 4.43
CA PHE A 69 4.44 -1.68 4.59
C PHE A 69 3.44 -1.97 5.71
N LEU A 70 3.08 -0.91 6.44
CA LEU A 70 1.93 -0.91 7.33
C LEU A 70 0.82 -0.06 6.73
N LEU A 71 -0.35 -0.65 6.57
CA LEU A 71 -1.54 -0.03 6.00
C LEU A 71 -2.69 -0.15 7.00
N THR A 72 -3.58 0.84 7.06
CA THR A 72 -4.74 0.79 7.95
C THR A 72 -6.06 0.92 7.20
N GLY A 73 -7.07 0.19 7.69
CA GLY A 73 -8.48 0.41 7.40
C GLY A 73 -9.15 0.98 8.64
N ALA A 74 -9.18 2.30 8.78
CA ALA A 74 -9.57 2.96 10.05
C ALA A 74 -11.01 2.66 10.47
N TRP A 75 -11.90 2.42 9.50
CA TRP A 75 -13.31 2.12 9.72
C TRP A 75 -13.67 0.66 9.45
N SER A 76 -12.67 -0.23 9.37
CA SER A 76 -12.89 -1.66 9.26
C SER A 76 -13.93 -2.14 10.25
N GLY A 77 -14.87 -2.96 9.76
CA GLY A 77 -15.91 -3.60 10.55
C GLY A 77 -15.52 -4.96 11.12
N VAL A 78 -14.25 -5.37 10.99
CA VAL A 78 -13.81 -6.76 11.21
C VAL A 78 -14.12 -7.29 12.62
N ALA A 79 -14.18 -6.43 13.63
CA ALA A 79 -14.46 -6.77 15.02
C ALA A 79 -15.56 -5.88 15.65
N GLY A 80 -16.47 -5.34 14.82
CA GLY A 80 -17.51 -4.40 15.24
C GLY A 80 -17.43 -3.09 14.47
N GLU A 81 -18.42 -2.21 14.66
CA GLU A 81 -18.49 -0.93 13.92
C GLU A 81 -17.22 -0.10 14.14
N LYS A 82 -16.51 0.22 13.05
CA LYS A 82 -15.28 1.01 13.03
C LYS A 82 -14.23 0.52 14.04
N SER A 83 -14.13 -0.81 14.21
CA SER A 83 -13.12 -1.43 15.07
C SER A 83 -11.70 -1.19 14.57
N GLY A 84 -11.57 -0.84 13.28
CA GLY A 84 -10.29 -0.63 12.63
C GLY A 84 -9.58 -1.94 12.33
N ARG A 85 -8.61 -1.87 11.42
CA ARG A 85 -7.73 -2.99 11.07
C ARG A 85 -6.37 -2.48 10.63
N VAL A 86 -5.33 -3.17 11.07
CA VAL A 86 -3.95 -2.94 10.64
C VAL A 86 -3.51 -4.12 9.78
N TYR A 87 -2.83 -3.81 8.68
CA TYR A 87 -2.24 -4.76 7.77
C TYR A 87 -0.74 -4.54 7.76
N VAL A 88 0.02 -5.62 7.88
CA VAL A 88 1.43 -5.67 7.50
C VAL A 88 1.49 -6.37 6.16
N VAL A 89 2.12 -5.73 5.19
CA VAL A 89 2.21 -6.21 3.81
C VAL A 89 3.68 -6.31 3.45
N ALA A 90 4.13 -7.52 3.13
CA ALA A 90 5.49 -7.76 2.69
C ALA A 90 5.78 -7.01 1.37
N GLY A 91 7.00 -6.52 1.25
CA GLY A 91 7.58 -6.13 -0.03
C GLY A 91 7.67 -7.34 -0.97
N GLU A 92 7.70 -7.09 -2.26
CA GLU A 92 7.90 -8.15 -3.26
C GLU A 92 8.74 -7.60 -4.40
N ASP A 93 9.28 -8.49 -5.23
CA ASP A 93 9.97 -8.16 -6.47
C ASP A 93 9.13 -7.20 -7.33
N MET A 94 9.63 -5.98 -7.47
CA MET A 94 9.09 -5.02 -8.41
C MET A 94 9.84 -5.22 -9.72
N VAL A 95 9.21 -5.89 -10.69
CA VAL A 95 9.75 -5.92 -12.04
C VAL A 95 9.47 -4.54 -12.63
N SER A 96 10.48 -3.67 -12.63
CA SER A 96 10.45 -2.44 -13.42
C SER A 96 10.15 -2.84 -14.88
N PRO A 97 9.09 -2.31 -15.52
CA PRO A 97 8.85 -2.57 -16.93
C PRO A 97 10.02 -2.00 -17.73
N GLY A 98 10.93 -2.88 -18.16
CA GLY A 98 12.02 -2.54 -19.07
C GLY A 98 13.29 -2.02 -18.39
N GLN A 99 14.20 -2.94 -18.08
CA GLN A 99 15.59 -2.73 -18.46
C GLN A 99 15.89 -3.64 -19.66
N PRO A 100 16.57 -3.14 -20.72
CA PRO A 100 16.95 -3.94 -21.87
C PRO A 100 17.90 -5.08 -21.52
#